data_AF-A0A958BJN4-F1
#
_entry.id   AF-A0A958BJN4-F1
#
_cell.length_a   1.000
_cell.length_b   1.000
_cell.length_c   1.000
_cell.angle_alpha   90.00
_cell.angle_beta   90.00
_cell.angle_gamma   90.00
#
_symmetry.space_group_name_H-M   'P 1'
#
loop_
_entity.id
_entity.type
_entity.pdbx_description
1 polymer ?
#
loop_
_entity_poly.entity_id
_entity_poly.type
_entity_poly.pdbx_seq_one_letter_code
_entity_poly.pdbx_strand_id
1 'polypeptide(L)'
;MARAKEQTLSPWLQGPASDLLLGCGLLYAGIFAYLSLISADAMLSGSTWLAAAVILLTGVPHYGATLLRVIEHPQARARYRRWTIWSGLIVWGIFALGLYQQYVGSLLLTTYLCWSPWHYTLQNYGIALMFLRRRGIETDQRARRLLYASFILSFALTMIVLHGQAAGGIYVPIS
;
A
#
# COMPACT_ATOMS: atom_id res chain seq x y z
N MET A 1 -6.50 -32.05 -33.99
CA MET A 1 -5.72 -31.01 -33.28
C MET A 1 -6.66 -29.89 -32.87
N ALA A 2 -7.11 -29.88 -31.61
CA ALA A 2 -8.02 -28.84 -31.11
C ALA A 2 -7.22 -27.56 -30.82
N ARG A 3 -7.57 -26.46 -31.50
CA ARG A 3 -7.06 -25.11 -31.23
C ARG A 3 -7.39 -24.80 -29.76
N ALA A 4 -6.37 -24.58 -28.93
CA ALA A 4 -6.58 -24.03 -27.59
C ALA A 4 -7.36 -22.71 -27.76
N LYS A 5 -8.56 -22.65 -27.18
CA LYS A 5 -9.39 -21.46 -27.18
C LYS A 5 -8.57 -20.38 -26.47
N GLU A 6 -8.06 -19.38 -27.19
CA GLU A 6 -7.51 -18.18 -26.56
C GLU A 6 -8.62 -17.63 -25.68
N GLN A 7 -8.50 -17.84 -24.37
CA GLN A 7 -9.32 -17.12 -23.41
C GLN A 7 -8.89 -15.67 -23.51
N THR A 8 -9.62 -14.88 -24.28
CA THR A 8 -9.52 -13.43 -24.25
C THR A 8 -9.86 -13.01 -22.83
N LEU A 9 -8.82 -12.72 -22.04
CA LEU A 9 -9.00 -12.20 -20.70
C LEU A 9 -9.81 -10.91 -20.83
N SER A 10 -10.87 -10.78 -20.04
CA SER A 10 -11.62 -9.52 -19.94
C SER A 10 -10.64 -8.35 -19.73
N PRO A 11 -10.86 -7.18 -20.34
CA PRO A 11 -10.08 -5.98 -20.02
C PRO A 11 -10.13 -5.59 -18.54
N TRP A 12 -11.20 -6.02 -17.84
CA TRP A 12 -11.51 -5.68 -16.45
C TRP A 12 -11.41 -6.90 -15.53
N LEU A 13 -10.82 -6.71 -14.36
CA LEU A 13 -10.65 -7.75 -13.34
C LEU A 13 -11.99 -8.12 -12.70
N GLN A 14 -12.77 -7.12 -12.25
CA GLN A 14 -14.12 -7.32 -11.71
C GLN A 14 -15.17 -6.62 -12.58
N GLY A 15 -14.89 -5.38 -13.00
CA GLY A 15 -15.78 -4.59 -13.83
C GLY A 15 -15.27 -3.16 -14.00
N PRO A 16 -15.76 -2.42 -15.01
CA PRO A 16 -15.24 -1.10 -15.34
C PRO A 16 -15.36 -0.10 -14.19
N ALA A 17 -16.51 -0.06 -13.50
CA ALA A 17 -16.73 0.90 -12.41
C ALA A 17 -15.85 0.61 -11.20
N SER A 18 -15.82 -0.64 -10.72
CA SER A 18 -15.01 -1.05 -9.57
C SER A 18 -13.52 -0.86 -9.85
N ASP A 19 -13.07 -1.25 -11.04
CA ASP A 19 -11.66 -1.19 -11.41
C ASP A 19 -11.21 0.26 -11.60
N LEU A 20 -12.04 1.14 -12.19
CA LEU A 20 -11.70 2.56 -12.33
C LEU A 20 -11.67 3.27 -10.97
N LEU A 21 -12.70 3.08 -10.16
CA LEU A 21 -12.83 3.76 -8.87
C LEU A 21 -11.77 3.27 -7.89
N LEU A 22 -11.65 1.95 -7.70
CA LEU A 22 -10.84 1.35 -6.63
C LEU A 22 -9.47 0.88 -7.10
N GLY A 23 -9.32 0.48 -8.36
CA GLY A 23 -8.07 -0.09 -8.90
C GLY A 23 -7.19 0.92 -9.64
N CYS A 24 -7.77 1.83 -10.42
CA CYS A 24 -7.06 2.79 -11.26
C CYS A 24 -6.93 4.19 -10.62
N GLY A 25 -7.48 4.39 -9.43
CA GLY A 25 -7.26 5.63 -8.68
C GLY A 25 -8.30 6.73 -8.87
N LEU A 26 -9.39 6.52 -9.61
CA LEU A 26 -10.37 7.58 -9.90
C LEU A 26 -11.06 8.10 -8.62
N LEU A 27 -11.38 7.20 -7.68
CA LEU A 27 -11.94 7.59 -6.38
C LEU A 27 -10.93 8.45 -5.60
N TYR A 28 -9.66 8.05 -5.60
CA TYR A 28 -8.60 8.78 -4.91
C TYR A 28 -8.36 10.17 -5.52
N ALA A 29 -8.40 10.28 -6.85
CA ALA A 29 -8.33 11.58 -7.53
C ALA A 29 -9.49 12.50 -7.10
N GLY A 30 -10.71 11.96 -7.00
CA GLY A 30 -11.87 12.71 -6.48
C GLY A 30 -11.71 13.13 -5.02
N ILE A 31 -11.19 12.24 -4.17
CA ILE A 31 -10.88 12.55 -2.77
C ILE A 31 -9.82 13.65 -2.68
N PHE A 32 -8.71 13.55 -3.42
CA PHE A 32 -7.67 14.58 -3.42
C PHE A 32 -8.16 15.92 -3.96
N ALA A 33 -8.98 15.91 -5.02
CA ALA A 33 -9.64 17.11 -5.51
C ALA A 33 -10.52 17.73 -4.43
N TYR A 34 -11.35 16.94 -3.76
CA TYR A 34 -12.16 17.43 -2.63
C TYR A 34 -11.30 17.98 -1.47
N LEU A 35 -10.26 17.26 -1.07
CA LEU A 35 -9.34 17.68 -0.01
C LEU A 35 -8.60 18.98 -0.36
N SER A 36 -8.31 19.22 -1.64
CA SER A 36 -7.70 20.47 -2.09
C SER A 36 -8.63 21.69 -2.02
N LEU A 37 -9.94 21.47 -1.86
CA LEU A 37 -10.96 22.52 -1.81
C LEU A 37 -11.36 22.90 -0.38
N ILE A 38 -10.95 22.12 0.63
CA ILE A 38 -11.26 22.39 2.04
C ILE A 38 -10.06 23.01 2.77
N SER A 39 -10.31 23.83 3.79
CA SER A 39 -9.25 24.47 4.57
C SER A 39 -8.48 23.45 5.43
N ALA A 40 -7.23 23.77 5.77
CA ALA A 40 -6.44 22.97 6.70
C ALA A 40 -7.14 22.80 8.05
N ASP A 41 -7.81 23.83 8.55
CA ASP A 41 -8.59 23.76 9.79
C ASP A 41 -9.80 22.82 9.66
N ALA A 42 -10.48 22.79 8.51
CA ALA A 42 -11.54 21.84 8.24
C ALA A 42 -11.02 20.39 8.16
N MET A 43 -9.80 20.20 7.63
CA MET A 43 -9.14 18.89 7.62
C MET A 43 -8.72 18.43 9.01
N LEU A 44 -8.18 19.33 9.83
CA LEU A 44 -7.70 19.04 11.19
C LEU A 44 -8.83 18.90 12.21
N SER A 45 -9.94 19.62 12.02
CA SER A 45 -11.19 19.41 12.78
C SER A 45 -11.96 18.17 12.31
N GLY A 46 -11.60 17.64 11.14
CA GLY A 46 -11.97 16.30 10.71
C GLY A 46 -11.54 15.25 11.74
N SER A 47 -12.39 14.26 11.94
CA SER A 47 -12.14 13.20 12.91
C SER A 47 -10.89 12.39 12.54
N THR A 48 -9.79 12.62 13.27
CA THR A 48 -8.54 11.84 13.14
C THR A 48 -8.76 10.33 13.35
N TRP A 49 -9.80 9.95 14.10
CA TRP A 49 -10.21 8.55 14.25
C TRP A 49 -10.67 7.91 12.93
N LEU A 50 -11.19 8.70 11.97
CA LEU A 50 -11.68 8.21 10.69
C LEU A 50 -10.51 7.72 9.83
N ALA A 51 -9.38 8.44 9.83
CA ALA A 51 -8.15 7.99 9.20
C ALA A 51 -7.62 6.70 9.85
N ALA A 52 -7.60 6.64 11.19
CA ALA A 52 -7.21 5.44 11.92
C ALA A 52 -8.15 4.25 11.62
N ALA A 53 -9.45 4.48 11.59
CA ALA A 53 -10.46 3.47 11.29
C ALA A 53 -10.33 2.96 9.85
N VAL A 54 -10.11 3.84 8.87
CA VAL A 54 -9.85 3.42 7.48
C VAL A 54 -8.61 2.55 7.41
N ILE A 55 -7.50 2.94 8.05
CA ILE A 55 -6.27 2.14 8.08
C ILE A 55 -6.52 0.77 8.71
N LEU A 56 -7.26 0.70 9.82
CA LEU A 56 -7.54 -0.57 10.51
C LEU A 56 -8.47 -1.47 9.70
N LEU A 57 -9.58 -0.92 9.19
CA LEU A 57 -10.61 -1.67 8.47
C LEU A 57 -10.17 -2.11 7.07
N THR A 58 -9.25 -1.40 6.44
CA THR A 58 -8.75 -1.76 5.10
C THR A 58 -7.39 -2.46 5.18
N GLY A 59 -6.48 -1.97 6.03
CA GLY A 59 -5.13 -2.48 6.16
C GLY A 59 -5.09 -3.87 6.79
N VAL A 60 -5.79 -4.11 7.90
CA VAL A 60 -5.73 -5.41 8.59
C VAL A 60 -6.26 -6.54 7.68
N PRO A 61 -7.43 -6.42 7.03
CA PRO A 61 -7.89 -7.44 6.09
C PRO A 61 -6.98 -7.58 4.87
N HIS A 62 -6.39 -6.49 4.37
CA HIS A 62 -5.45 -6.52 3.24
C HIS A 62 -4.18 -7.33 3.55
N TYR A 63 -3.52 -7.02 4.67
CA TYR A 63 -2.32 -7.74 5.10
C TYR A 63 -2.65 -9.19 5.45
N GLY A 64 -3.80 -9.43 6.12
CA GLY A 64 -4.28 -10.78 6.42
C GLY A 64 -4.51 -11.61 5.16
N ALA A 65 -5.22 -11.09 4.16
CA ALA A 65 -5.46 -11.77 2.89
C ALA A 65 -4.15 -12.05 2.12
N THR A 66 -3.21 -11.11 2.16
CA THR A 66 -1.88 -11.27 1.53
C THR A 66 -1.11 -12.40 2.19
N LEU A 67 -1.06 -12.42 3.53
CA LEU A 67 -0.38 -13.48 4.27
C LEU A 67 -1.04 -14.84 4.04
N LEU A 68 -2.37 -14.90 4.09
CA LEU A 68 -3.14 -16.11 3.82
C LEU A 68 -2.84 -16.67 2.43
N ARG A 69 -2.80 -15.83 1.40
CA ARG A 69 -2.43 -16.23 0.03
C ARG A 69 -1.01 -16.78 -0.06
N VAL A 70 -0.05 -16.17 0.64
CA VAL A 70 1.35 -16.65 0.66
C VAL A 70 1.47 -18.04 1.31
N ILE A 71 0.72 -18.28 2.39
CA ILE A 71 0.76 -19.56 3.13
C ILE A 71 -0.31 -20.55 2.69
N GLU A 72 -1.11 -20.21 1.68
CA GLU A 72 -2.21 -21.03 1.18
C GLU A 72 -1.70 -22.40 0.73
N HIS A 73 -0.60 -22.40 -0.02
CA HIS A 73 0.05 -23.61 -0.51
C HIS A 73 0.69 -24.43 0.64
N PRO A 74 0.38 -25.74 0.77
CA PRO A 74 0.90 -26.58 1.85
C PRO A 74 2.43 -26.57 1.98
N GLN A 75 3.15 -26.54 0.85
CA GLN A 75 4.60 -26.48 0.82
C GLN A 75 5.14 -25.14 1.35
N ALA A 76 4.51 -24.02 0.97
CA ALA A 76 4.87 -22.69 1.46
C ALA A 76 4.56 -22.56 2.95
N ARG A 77 3.41 -23.10 3.39
CA ARG A 77 3.04 -23.14 4.81
C ARG A 77 4.07 -23.89 5.64
N ALA A 78 4.46 -25.10 5.22
CA ALA A 78 5.46 -25.88 5.95
C ALA A 78 6.82 -25.16 6.03
N ARG A 79 7.23 -24.51 4.92
CA ARG A 79 8.50 -23.77 4.85
C ARG A 79 8.51 -22.51 5.70
N TYR A 80 7.43 -21.73 5.69
CA TYR A 80 7.40 -20.39 6.29
C TYR A 80 6.70 -20.32 7.65
N ARG A 81 6.02 -21.38 8.13
CA ARG A 81 5.27 -21.38 9.40
C ARG A 81 6.05 -20.78 10.57
N ARG A 82 7.29 -21.25 10.77
CA ARG A 82 8.14 -20.75 11.86
C ARG A 82 8.40 -19.25 11.71
N TRP A 83 8.78 -18.82 10.51
CA TRP A 83 9.05 -17.41 10.23
C TRP A 83 7.81 -16.54 10.43
N THR A 84 6.65 -16.94 9.93
CA THR A 84 5.39 -16.19 10.08
C THR A 84 4.99 -16.01 11.54
N ILE A 85 5.12 -17.05 12.37
CA ILE A 85 4.76 -16.97 13.79
C ILE A 85 5.76 -16.10 14.55
N TRP A 86 7.06 -16.37 14.39
CA TRP A 86 8.08 -15.66 15.16
C TRP A 86 8.21 -14.20 14.75
N SER A 87 8.11 -13.87 13.46
CA SER A 87 8.09 -12.47 13.02
C SER A 87 6.86 -11.74 13.57
N GLY A 88 5.70 -12.38 13.57
CA GLY A 88 4.48 -11.84 14.17
C GLY A 88 4.63 -11.54 15.65
N LEU A 89 5.17 -12.50 16.42
CA LEU A 89 5.42 -12.34 17.86
C LEU A 89 6.47 -11.24 18.15
N ILE A 90 7.53 -11.16 17.35
CA ILE A 90 8.55 -10.12 17.49
C ILE A 90 7.95 -8.74 17.24
N VAL A 91 7.19 -8.56 16.16
CA VAL A 91 6.52 -7.30 15.85
C VAL A 91 5.52 -6.92 16.96
N TRP A 92 4.78 -7.90 17.50
CA TRP A 92 3.90 -7.69 18.64
C TRP A 92 4.65 -7.27 19.91
N GLY A 93 5.78 -7.90 20.21
CA GLY A 93 6.63 -7.55 21.35
C GLY A 93 7.22 -6.14 21.21
N ILE A 94 7.69 -5.78 20.03
CA ILE A 94 8.18 -4.42 19.72
C ILE A 94 7.04 -3.40 19.85
N PHE A 95 5.84 -3.73 19.36
CA PHE A 95 4.66 -2.89 19.54
C PHE A 95 4.35 -2.67 21.02
N ALA A 96 4.26 -3.73 21.82
CA ALA A 96 3.99 -3.64 23.25
C ALA A 96 5.06 -2.82 23.98
N LEU A 97 6.35 -3.02 23.65
CA LEU A 97 7.44 -2.21 24.20
C LEU A 97 7.32 -0.73 23.80
N GLY A 98 6.93 -0.47 22.55
CA GLY A 98 6.70 0.88 22.03
C GLY A 98 5.59 1.65 22.74
N LEU A 99 4.64 0.96 23.38
CA LEU A 99 3.62 1.61 24.22
C LEU A 99 4.19 2.20 25.51
N TYR A 100 5.33 1.69 26.00
CA TYR A 100 5.99 2.16 27.21
C TYR A 100 7.26 2.97 26.94
N GLN A 101 7.85 2.85 25.74
CA GLN A 101 9.09 3.50 25.35
C GLN A 101 8.91 4.33 24.09
N GLN A 102 8.89 5.65 24.24
CA GLN A 102 8.61 6.59 23.14
C GLN A 102 9.54 6.39 21.93
N TYR A 103 10.84 6.16 22.15
CA TYR A 103 11.78 5.95 21.06
C TYR A 103 11.45 4.71 20.22
N VAL A 104 11.07 3.60 20.87
CA VAL A 104 10.67 2.36 20.20
C VAL A 104 9.34 2.56 19.45
N GLY A 105 8.39 3.26 20.07
CA GLY A 105 7.12 3.63 19.43
C GLY A 105 7.34 4.49 18.18
N SER A 106 8.19 5.52 18.27
CA SER A 106 8.57 6.36 17.14
C SER A 106 9.25 5.56 16.04
N LEU A 107 10.22 4.70 16.37
CA LEU A 107 10.90 3.86 15.38
C LEU A 107 9.92 2.92 14.65
N LEU A 108 8.99 2.30 15.39
CA LEU A 108 7.98 1.43 14.81
C LEU A 108 7.04 2.21 13.88
N LEU A 109 6.59 3.39 14.31
CA LEU A 109 5.73 4.25 13.50
C LEU A 109 6.45 4.77 12.26
N THR A 110 7.68 5.26 12.38
CA THR A 110 8.51 5.68 11.24
C THR A 110 8.69 4.52 10.26
N THR A 111 9.07 3.34 10.76
CA THR A 111 9.23 2.15 9.91
C THR A 111 7.94 1.82 9.18
N TYR A 112 6.80 1.83 9.87
CA TYR A 112 5.49 1.60 9.25
C TYR A 112 5.16 2.65 8.18
N LEU A 113 5.36 3.93 8.49
CA LEU A 113 5.05 5.05 7.59
C LEU A 113 5.97 5.11 6.37
N CYS A 114 7.19 4.57 6.44
CA CYS A 114 8.08 4.44 5.29
C CYS A 114 7.80 3.17 4.47
N TRP A 115 7.59 2.05 5.16
CA TRP A 115 7.46 0.73 4.55
C TRP A 115 6.11 0.51 3.87
N SER A 116 5.02 0.99 4.48
CA SER A 116 3.67 0.81 3.95
C SER A 116 3.49 1.51 2.59
N PRO A 117 3.84 2.81 2.41
CA PRO A 117 3.78 3.45 1.10
C PRO A 117 4.74 2.85 0.08
N TRP A 118 5.91 2.36 0.49
CA TRP A 118 6.82 1.62 -0.39
C TRP A 118 6.16 0.38 -0.98
N HIS A 119 5.51 -0.43 -0.13
CA HIS A 119 4.78 -1.62 -0.58
C HIS A 119 3.64 -1.30 -1.53
N TYR A 120 2.82 -0.29 -1.21
CA TYR A 120 1.71 0.11 -2.08
C TYR A 120 2.20 0.67 -3.41
N THR A 121 3.33 1.38 -3.44
CA THR A 121 3.98 1.86 -4.66
C THR A 121 4.30 0.72 -5.62
N LEU A 122 4.94 -0.34 -5.12
CA LEU A 122 5.26 -1.52 -5.94
C LEU A 122 4.02 -2.32 -6.35
N GLN A 123 3.02 -2.42 -5.46
CA GLN A 123 1.75 -3.08 -5.77
C GLN A 123 0.98 -2.34 -6.88
N ASN A 124 0.89 -1.01 -6.80
CA ASN A 124 0.22 -0.18 -7.81
C ASN A 124 0.93 -0.23 -9.16
N TYR A 125 2.27 -0.27 -9.18
CA TYR A 125 3.02 -0.54 -10.40
C TYR A 125 2.64 -1.90 -11.04
N GLY A 126 2.55 -2.96 -10.23
CA GLY A 126 2.10 -4.27 -10.69
C GLY A 126 0.68 -4.28 -11.24
N ILE A 127 -0.25 -3.60 -10.56
CA ILE A 127 -1.65 -3.44 -10.99
C ILE A 127 -1.72 -2.67 -12.32
N ALA A 128 -0.95 -1.58 -12.47
CA ALA A 128 -0.90 -0.81 -13.71
C ALA A 128 -0.44 -1.68 -14.89
N LEU A 129 0.65 -2.44 -14.73
CA LEU A 129 1.12 -3.38 -15.76
C LEU A 129 0.10 -4.49 -16.05
N MET A 130 -0.59 -4.99 -15.03
CA MET A 130 -1.64 -6.00 -15.20
C MET A 130 -2.78 -5.46 -16.07
N PHE A 131 -3.25 -4.24 -15.84
CA PHE A 131 -4.30 -3.62 -16.66
C PHE A 131 -3.85 -3.34 -18.09
N LEU A 132 -2.61 -2.88 -18.30
CA LEU A 132 -2.05 -2.73 -19.65
C LEU A 132 -2.05 -4.07 -20.40
N ARG A 133 -1.54 -5.14 -19.76
CA ARG A 133 -1.50 -6.48 -20.34
C ARG A 133 -2.90 -7.02 -20.65
N ARG A 134 -3.88 -6.84 -19.74
CA ARG A 134 -5.28 -7.27 -19.96
C ARG A 134 -5.96 -6.55 -21.12
N ARG A 135 -5.46 -5.37 -21.51
CA ARG A 135 -5.92 -4.63 -22.69
C ARG A 135 -5.15 -4.94 -23.96
N GLY A 136 -4.23 -5.91 -23.93
CA GLY A 136 -3.37 -6.25 -25.07
C GLY A 136 -2.32 -5.17 -25.38
N ILE A 137 -2.05 -4.25 -24.45
CA ILE A 137 -1.02 -3.24 -24.62
C ILE A 137 0.34 -3.88 -24.30
N GLU A 138 1.15 -4.09 -25.33
CA GLU A 138 2.52 -4.51 -25.16
C GLU A 138 3.33 -3.36 -24.54
N THR A 139 4.04 -3.67 -23.46
CA THR A 139 4.98 -2.74 -22.86
C THR A 139 6.39 -3.14 -23.25
N ASP A 140 7.15 -2.22 -23.83
CA ASP A 140 8.58 -2.44 -24.05
C ASP A 140 9.36 -2.23 -22.73
N GLN A 141 10.66 -2.49 -22.74
CA GLN A 141 11.47 -2.35 -21.53
C GLN A 141 11.57 -0.90 -21.07
N ARG A 142 11.55 0.07 -21.98
CA ARG A 142 11.64 1.49 -21.62
C ARG A 142 10.36 1.97 -20.94
N ALA A 143 9.19 1.66 -21.50
CA ALA A 143 7.90 1.99 -20.90
C ALA A 143 7.77 1.42 -19.48
N ARG A 144 8.17 0.15 -19.27
CA ARG A 144 8.18 -0.46 -17.93
C ARG A 144 9.09 0.29 -16.95
N ARG A 145 10.29 0.68 -17.37
CA ARG A 145 11.24 1.42 -16.53
C ARG A 145 10.75 2.83 -16.19
N LEU A 146 10.18 3.53 -17.17
CA LEU A 146 9.62 4.88 -16.95
C LEU A 146 8.41 4.82 -16.02
N LEU A 147 7.51 3.86 -16.22
CA LEU A 147 6.38 3.64 -15.33
C LEU A 147 6.85 3.28 -13.92
N TYR A 148 7.83 2.38 -13.79
CA TYR A 148 8.44 2.07 -12.50
C TYR A 148 9.02 3.34 -11.84
N ALA A 149 9.79 4.13 -12.58
CA ALA A 149 10.38 5.36 -12.08
C ALA A 149 9.32 6.37 -11.62
N SER A 150 8.20 6.52 -12.32
CA SER A 150 7.13 7.44 -11.88
C SER A 150 6.53 7.04 -10.52
N PHE A 151 6.35 5.73 -10.29
CA PHE A 151 5.90 5.22 -9.00
C PHE A 151 6.93 5.50 -7.89
N ILE A 152 8.22 5.21 -8.15
CA ILE A 152 9.31 5.43 -7.19
C ILE A 152 9.51 6.92 -6.87
N LEU A 153 9.44 7.80 -7.87
CA LEU A 153 9.58 9.24 -7.66
C LEU A 153 8.41 9.81 -6.85
N SER A 154 7.19 9.33 -7.09
CA SER A 154 6.03 9.72 -6.28
C SER A 154 6.21 9.29 -4.82
N PHE A 155 6.71 8.09 -4.57
CA PHE A 155 7.06 7.63 -3.21
C PHE A 155 8.17 8.47 -2.58
N ALA A 156 9.23 8.78 -3.33
CA ALA A 156 10.34 9.60 -2.85
C ALA A 156 9.87 11.00 -2.42
N LEU A 157 8.97 11.63 -3.18
CA LEU A 157 8.34 12.89 -2.80
C LEU A 157 7.57 12.78 -1.48
N THR A 158 6.78 11.72 -1.30
CA THR A 158 6.08 11.46 -0.03
C THR A 158 7.05 11.33 1.14
N MET A 159 8.18 10.65 0.96
CA MET A 159 9.22 10.54 2.00
C MET A 159 9.86 11.90 2.31
N ILE A 160 10.20 12.69 1.28
CA ILE A 160 10.75 14.04 1.49
C ILE A 160 9.76 14.90 2.29
N VAL A 161 8.47 14.85 1.97
CA VAL A 161 7.44 15.61 2.72
C VAL A 161 7.28 15.09 4.15
N LEU A 162 7.27 13.77 4.35
CA LEU A 162 7.10 13.15 5.66
C LEU A 162 8.25 13.48 6.62
N HIS A 163 9.48 13.50 6.11
CA HIS A 163 10.69 13.74 6.90
C HIS A 163 11.17 15.20 6.89
N GLY A 164 10.68 16.02 5.97
CA GLY A 164 11.03 17.43 5.84
C GLY A 164 10.22 18.39 6.73
N GLN A 165 9.18 17.89 7.41
CA GLN A 165 8.41 18.66 8.38
C GLN A 165 9.23 18.82 9.68
N ALA A 166 9.44 20.06 10.14
CA ALA A 166 10.22 20.35 11.35
C ALA A 166 9.59 19.71 12.60
N ALA A 167 10.45 19.14 13.46
CA ALA A 167 10.05 18.49 14.70
C ALA A 167 9.36 19.46 15.66
N GLY A 168 8.03 19.43 15.71
CA GLY A 168 7.20 20.22 16.63
C GLY A 168 6.11 19.40 17.35
N GLY A 169 6.10 18.07 17.20
CA GLY A 169 5.02 17.21 17.69
C GLY A 169 5.49 16.05 18.59
N ILE A 170 4.50 15.37 19.21
CA ILE A 170 4.64 14.19 20.08
C ILE A 170 5.39 13.02 19.38
N TYR A 171 5.42 13.04 18.05
CA TYR A 171 6.24 12.18 17.20
C TYR A 171 7.45 12.94 16.66
N VAL A 172 8.65 12.40 16.90
CA VAL A 172 9.89 12.86 16.27
C VAL A 172 10.28 11.79 15.24
N PRO A 173 10.19 12.09 13.93
CA PRO A 173 10.72 11.19 12.91
C PRO A 173 12.22 10.99 13.17
N ILE A 174 12.67 9.73 13.17
CA ILE A 174 14.10 9.46 13.22
C ILE A 174 14.63 9.71 11.80
N SER A 175 15.29 10.85 11.62
CA SER A 175 16.03 11.25 10.41
C SER A 175 17.41 10.61 10.37
#